data_AF-A0A644X5G5-F1
#
_entry.id   AF-A0A644X5G5-F1
#
_cell.length_a   1.000
_cell.length_b   1.000
_cell.length_c   1.000
_cell.angle_alpha   90.00
_cell.angle_beta   90.00
_cell.angle_gamma   90.00
#
_symmetry.space_group_name_H-M   'P 1'
#
loop_
_entity.id
_entity.type
_entity.pdbx_description
1 polymer ?
#
loop_
_entity_poly.entity_id
_entity_poly.type
_entity_poly.pdbx_seq_one_letter_code
_entity_poly.pdbx_strand_id
1 'polypeptide(L)'
;MRKKSIRATVFMLLLVSLFSANLVSAGATQIQPMYTGVSSLTSGLTISTSGAATCGGRASVRSGYTVDLTVELKQDGSTIKTWTSSGTSIVSAGGTYYVASGHSYVVTTTAAVYDSNDHLVENPDKDSLVTYY
;
A
#
# COMPACT_ATOMS: atom_id res chain seq x y z
N MET A 1 11.52 -32.73 -60.98
CA MET A 1 11.96 -31.97 -59.78
C MET A 1 10.81 -31.40 -58.92
N ARG A 2 9.60 -32.00 -58.89
CA ARG A 2 8.41 -31.43 -58.20
C ARG A 2 8.06 -31.98 -56.81
N LYS A 3 8.68 -33.10 -56.36
CA LYS A 3 8.35 -33.74 -55.06
C LYS A 3 9.18 -33.20 -53.87
N LYS A 4 10.39 -32.68 -54.11
CA LYS A 4 11.27 -32.13 -53.05
C LYS A 4 10.80 -30.76 -52.56
N SER A 5 10.24 -29.93 -53.43
CA SER A 5 9.69 -28.60 -53.09
C SER A 5 8.43 -28.68 -52.24
N ILE A 6 7.53 -29.65 -52.51
CA ILE A 6 6.31 -29.85 -51.73
C ILE A 6 6.62 -30.22 -50.27
N ARG A 7 7.62 -31.08 -50.04
CA ARG A 7 8.06 -31.45 -48.68
C ARG A 7 8.63 -30.26 -47.91
N ALA A 8 9.39 -29.38 -48.59
CA ALA A 8 9.96 -28.18 -47.97
C ALA A 8 8.87 -27.16 -47.58
N THR A 9 7.86 -26.96 -48.43
CA THR A 9 6.74 -26.05 -48.14
C THR A 9 5.87 -26.54 -46.98
N VAL A 10 5.60 -27.85 -46.90
CA VAL A 10 4.84 -28.44 -45.77
C VAL A 10 5.61 -28.34 -44.45
N PHE A 11 6.93 -28.55 -44.46
CA PHE A 11 7.77 -28.37 -43.27
C PHE A 11 7.84 -26.91 -42.82
N MET A 12 7.88 -25.97 -43.76
CA MET A 12 7.90 -24.53 -43.46
C MET A 12 6.58 -24.05 -42.86
N LEU A 13 5.43 -24.57 -43.33
CA LEU A 13 4.12 -24.31 -42.74
C LEU A 13 3.98 -24.85 -41.31
N LEU A 14 4.59 -26.00 -41.00
CA LEU A 14 4.61 -26.61 -39.66
C LEU A 14 5.47 -25.83 -38.64
N LEU A 15 6.49 -25.11 -39.10
CA LEU A 15 7.34 -24.27 -38.23
C LEU A 15 6.67 -22.94 -37.86
N VAL A 16 5.82 -22.40 -38.74
CA VAL A 16 5.10 -21.14 -38.49
C VAL A 16 3.97 -21.33 -37.44
N SER A 17 3.44 -22.55 -37.28
CA SER A 17 2.43 -22.85 -36.25
C SER A 17 2.96 -22.89 -34.81
N LEU A 18 4.28 -22.78 -34.57
CA LEU A 18 4.86 -22.91 -33.22
C LEU A 18 5.03 -21.57 -32.47
N PHE A 19 4.69 -20.42 -33.07
CA PHE A 19 5.04 -19.10 -32.52
C PHE A 19 3.85 -18.13 -32.32
N SER A 20 2.72 -18.60 -31.81
CA SER A 20 1.66 -17.70 -31.34
C SER A 20 1.11 -18.09 -29.96
N ALA A 21 2.01 -18.21 -28.98
CA ALA A 21 1.61 -18.10 -27.58
C ALA A 21 1.44 -16.60 -27.25
N ASN A 22 0.23 -16.07 -27.43
CA ASN A 22 -0.13 -14.79 -26.84
C ASN A 22 -0.14 -14.97 -25.32
N LEU A 23 0.86 -14.40 -24.64
CA LEU A 23 0.81 -14.20 -23.20
C LEU A 23 -0.28 -13.15 -22.93
N VAL A 24 -1.51 -13.60 -22.69
CA VAL A 24 -2.50 -12.77 -22.01
C VAL A 24 -1.95 -12.52 -20.61
N SER A 25 -1.47 -11.30 -20.38
CA SER A 25 -1.28 -10.79 -19.04
C SER A 25 -2.67 -10.72 -18.40
N ALA A 26 -2.99 -11.69 -17.55
CA ALA A 26 -4.10 -11.57 -16.63
C ALA A 26 -3.73 -10.46 -15.64
N GLY A 27 -4.19 -9.24 -15.90
CA GLY A 27 -4.08 -8.15 -14.95
C GLY A 27 -4.75 -8.60 -13.65
N ALA A 28 -3.94 -8.82 -12.61
CA ALA A 28 -4.45 -9.17 -11.31
C ALA A 28 -5.39 -8.05 -10.85
N THR A 29 -6.67 -8.35 -10.71
CA THR A 29 -7.62 -7.43 -10.09
C THR A 29 -7.15 -7.21 -8.65
N GLN A 30 -6.66 -6.01 -8.35
CA GLN A 30 -6.26 -5.63 -7.00
C GLN A 30 -7.48 -5.76 -6.09
N ILE A 31 -7.50 -6.78 -5.23
CA ILE A 31 -8.51 -6.92 -4.19
C ILE A 31 -8.30 -5.75 -3.22
N GLN A 32 -9.22 -4.79 -3.23
CA GLN A 32 -9.22 -3.68 -2.27
C GLN A 32 -10.21 -4.01 -1.15
N PRO A 33 -9.85 -3.80 0.12
CA PRO A 33 -10.78 -3.95 1.23
C PRO A 33 -12.02 -3.08 1.02
N MET A 34 -13.20 -3.64 1.24
CA MET A 34 -14.45 -2.89 1.21
C MET A 34 -14.74 -2.37 2.63
N TYR A 35 -14.06 -1.30 3.01
CA TYR A 35 -14.26 -0.64 4.29
C TYR A 35 -15.65 0.00 4.37
N THR A 36 -16.26 -0.12 5.55
CA THR A 36 -17.58 0.41 5.86
C THR A 36 -17.50 1.91 6.13
N GLY A 37 -16.58 2.34 7.00
CA GLY A 37 -16.47 3.72 7.45
C GLY A 37 -15.32 4.50 6.80
N VAL A 38 -14.18 3.87 6.53
CA VAL A 38 -13.01 4.45 5.87
C VAL A 38 -13.22 4.48 4.36
N SER A 39 -12.90 5.61 3.75
CA SER A 39 -12.84 5.78 2.29
C SER A 39 -11.40 5.83 1.76
N SER A 40 -10.44 6.25 2.59
CA SER A 40 -9.01 6.19 2.29
C SER A 40 -8.17 6.21 3.56
N LEU A 41 -7.04 5.50 3.51
CA LEU A 41 -6.02 5.48 4.55
C LEU A 41 -4.64 5.61 3.91
N THR A 42 -3.82 6.52 4.43
CA THR A 42 -2.45 6.76 3.94
C THR A 42 -1.49 6.87 5.10
N SER A 43 -0.28 6.37 4.89
CA SER A 43 0.86 6.46 5.80
C SER A 43 2.09 6.89 5.02
N GLY A 44 2.93 7.75 5.62
CA GLY A 44 4.08 8.37 4.96
C GLY A 44 5.24 8.56 5.93
N LEU A 45 6.43 8.26 5.41
CA LEU A 45 7.71 8.45 6.09
C LEU A 45 8.72 8.98 5.08
N THR A 46 9.42 10.05 5.46
CA THR A 46 10.64 10.52 4.79
C THR A 46 11.67 10.87 5.84
N ILE A 47 12.93 10.48 5.64
CA ILE A 47 14.02 10.77 6.57
C ILE A 47 15.07 11.61 5.84
N SER A 48 15.41 12.77 6.41
CA SER A 48 16.48 13.61 5.86
C SER A 48 17.87 13.02 6.12
N THR A 49 18.89 13.57 5.48
CA THR A 49 20.30 13.22 5.76
C THR A 49 20.77 13.57 7.17
N SER A 50 20.02 14.39 7.90
CA SER A 50 20.27 14.72 9.32
C SER A 50 19.48 13.85 10.30
N GLY A 51 18.73 12.87 9.79
CA GLY A 51 17.91 11.97 10.60
C GLY A 51 16.59 12.56 11.04
N ALA A 52 16.15 13.67 10.43
CA ALA A 52 14.82 14.20 10.68
C ALA A 52 13.78 13.35 9.93
N ALA A 53 13.11 12.45 10.65
CA ALA A 53 12.02 11.65 10.14
C ALA A 53 10.71 12.45 10.19
N THR A 54 10.21 12.84 9.03
CA THR A 54 8.88 13.42 8.87
C THR A 54 7.87 12.30 8.67
N CYS A 55 6.98 12.15 9.64
CA CYS A 55 5.99 11.09 9.72
C CYS A 55 4.60 11.67 9.54
N GLY A 56 3.73 10.98 8.80
CA GLY A 56 2.35 11.44 8.60
C GLY A 56 1.40 10.30 8.28
N GLY A 57 0.21 10.39 8.86
CA GLY A 57 -0.92 9.52 8.54
C GLY A 57 -2.17 10.35 8.31
N ARG A 58 -3.05 9.85 7.43
CA ARG A 58 -4.34 10.48 7.14
C ARG A 58 -5.40 9.42 6.89
N ALA A 59 -6.56 9.62 7.50
CA ALA A 59 -7.76 8.86 7.23
C ALA A 59 -8.85 9.79 6.69
N SER A 60 -9.58 9.32 5.68
CA SER A 60 -10.84 9.96 5.28
C SER A 60 -11.97 8.99 5.60
N VAL A 61 -12.94 9.42 6.41
CA VAL A 61 -14.11 8.62 6.82
C VAL A 61 -15.39 9.15 6.19
N ARG A 62 -16.34 8.26 5.96
CA ARG A 62 -17.66 8.57 5.42
C ARG A 62 -18.48 9.36 6.44
N SER A 63 -19.48 10.09 5.95
CA SER A 63 -20.43 10.80 6.81
C SER A 63 -21.14 9.83 7.76
N GLY A 64 -21.36 10.26 9.01
CA GLY A 64 -21.95 9.43 10.06
C GLY A 64 -20.95 8.59 10.85
N TYR A 65 -19.67 8.61 10.48
CA TYR A 65 -18.60 7.93 11.21
C TYR A 65 -17.60 8.92 11.82
N THR A 66 -17.01 8.53 12.95
CA THR A 66 -15.86 9.19 13.59
C THR A 66 -14.64 8.29 13.49
N VAL A 67 -13.44 8.86 13.64
CA VAL A 67 -12.19 8.09 13.66
C VAL A 67 -11.27 8.59 14.75
N ASP A 68 -10.65 7.63 15.46
CA ASP A 68 -9.44 7.82 16.23
C ASP A 68 -8.25 7.34 15.38
N LEU A 69 -7.40 8.28 14.98
CA LEU A 69 -6.23 8.04 14.17
C LEU A 69 -4.98 7.95 15.04
N THR A 70 -4.24 6.87 14.91
CA THR A 70 -2.94 6.65 15.55
C THR A 70 -1.87 6.53 14.48
N VAL A 71 -0.77 7.28 14.62
CA VAL A 71 0.39 7.26 13.72
C VAL A 71 1.61 6.93 14.55
N GLU A 72 2.23 5.79 14.27
CA GLU A 72 3.37 5.27 15.02
C GLU A 72 4.60 5.23 14.12
N LEU A 73 5.68 5.88 14.54
CA LEU A 73 7.01 5.64 13.98
C LEU A 73 7.64 4.45 14.73
N LYS A 74 8.03 3.43 13.98
CA LYS A 74 8.66 2.21 14.48
C LYS A 74 10.11 2.12 14.01
N GLN A 75 10.99 1.71 14.91
CA GLN A 75 12.40 1.41 14.68
C GLN A 75 12.61 -0.08 14.95
N ASP A 76 13.06 -0.83 13.95
CA ASP A 76 13.30 -2.29 14.04
C ASP A 76 12.11 -3.05 14.67
N GLY A 77 10.90 -2.65 14.28
CA GLY A 77 9.64 -3.24 14.76
C GLY A 77 9.12 -2.68 16.09
N SER A 78 9.86 -1.84 16.80
CA SER A 78 9.43 -1.23 18.07
C SER A 78 8.94 0.20 17.88
N THR A 79 7.77 0.55 18.41
CA THR A 79 7.26 1.93 18.39
C THR A 79 8.15 2.85 19.24
N ILE A 80 8.69 3.91 18.64
CA ILE A 80 9.54 4.91 19.30
C ILE A 80 8.88 6.27 19.43
N LYS A 81 7.82 6.53 18.65
CA LYS A 81 7.04 7.76 18.70
C LYS A 81 5.62 7.52 18.20
N THR A 82 4.66 8.16 18.86
CA THR A 82 3.24 8.10 18.50
C THR A 82 2.67 9.50 18.40
N TRP A 83 1.82 9.73 17.40
CA TRP A 83 0.94 10.87 17.26
C TRP A 83 -0.50 10.38 17.16
N THR A 84 -1.43 11.12 17.75
CA THR A 84 -2.86 10.79 17.66
C THR A 84 -3.66 12.01 17.25
N SER A 85 -4.80 11.77 16.63
CA SER A 85 -5.82 12.77 16.33
C SER A 85 -7.16 12.06 16.23
N SER A 86 -8.27 12.77 16.40
CA SER A 86 -9.59 12.21 16.20
C SER A 86 -10.52 13.23 15.53
N GLY A 87 -11.58 12.74 14.91
CA GLY A 87 -12.56 13.61 14.26
C GLY A 87 -13.42 12.91 13.23
N THR A 88 -13.93 13.70 12.29
CA THR A 88 -14.81 13.27 11.20
C THR A 88 -14.27 13.75 9.86
N SER A 89 -14.84 13.25 8.77
CA SER A 89 -14.46 13.59 7.40
C SER A 89 -12.99 13.27 7.10
N ILE A 90 -12.05 14.19 7.34
CA ILE A 90 -10.62 13.99 7.10
C ILE A 90 -9.87 14.27 8.40
N VAL A 91 -9.13 13.28 8.87
CA VAL A 91 -8.30 13.37 10.07
C VAL A 91 -6.86 13.07 9.70
N SER A 92 -5.91 13.82 10.27
CA SER A 92 -4.49 13.64 10.01
C SER A 92 -3.69 13.80 11.31
N ALA A 93 -2.64 13.01 11.45
CA ALA A 93 -1.72 13.07 12.57
C ALA A 93 -0.30 12.85 12.06
N GLY A 94 0.69 13.33 12.80
CA GLY A 94 2.10 13.21 12.43
C GLY A 94 2.94 14.38 12.90
N GLY A 95 4.23 14.31 12.58
CA GLY A 95 5.21 15.31 12.95
C GLY A 95 6.63 14.85 12.62
N THR A 96 7.60 15.64 13.05
CA THR A 96 9.02 15.33 12.88
C THR A 96 9.59 14.70 14.15
N TYR A 97 10.42 13.66 13.99
CA TYR A 97 11.20 13.04 15.08
C TYR A 97 12.61 12.74 14.58
N TYR A 98 13.63 12.95 15.41
CA TYR A 98 15.03 12.67 15.04
C TYR A 98 15.39 11.23 15.38
N VAL A 99 15.96 10.52 14.41
CA VAL A 99 16.29 9.09 14.52
C VAL A 99 17.79 8.84 14.28
N ALA A 100 18.29 7.72 14.82
CA ALA A 100 19.69 7.31 14.64
C ALA A 100 19.88 6.54 13.33
N SER A 101 21.07 6.63 12.73
CA SER A 101 21.39 5.80 11.57
C SER A 101 21.67 4.33 11.97
N GLY A 102 21.62 3.43 11.00
CA GLY A 102 21.83 2.00 11.18
C GLY A 102 20.58 1.17 11.47
N HIS A 103 19.38 1.70 11.21
CA HIS A 103 18.12 1.07 11.59
C HIS A 103 17.07 1.13 10.48
N SER A 104 16.09 0.22 10.56
CA SER A 104 14.92 0.23 9.67
C SER A 104 13.75 0.95 10.33
N TYR A 105 13.20 1.93 9.61
CA TYR A 105 12.08 2.74 10.07
C TYR A 105 10.84 2.52 9.21
N VAL A 106 9.68 2.47 9.85
CA VAL A 106 8.37 2.42 9.19
C VAL A 106 7.37 3.24 9.99
N VAL A 107 6.45 3.90 9.30
CA VAL A 107 5.29 4.54 9.93
C VAL A 107 4.07 3.66 9.72
N THR A 108 3.43 3.22 10.80
CA THR A 108 2.12 2.55 10.76
C THR A 108 1.04 3.55 11.12
N THR A 109 0.03 3.70 10.26
CA THR A 109 -1.16 4.52 10.54
C THR A 109 -2.35 3.59 10.77
N THR A 110 -2.98 3.68 11.93
CA THR A 110 -4.16 2.89 12.33
C THR A 110 -5.36 3.81 12.51
N ALA A 111 -6.50 3.44 11.93
CA ALA A 111 -7.75 4.19 12.01
C ALA A 111 -8.82 3.35 12.72
N ALA A 112 -9.09 3.63 13.99
CA ALA A 112 -10.23 3.04 14.69
C ALA A 112 -11.48 3.87 14.38
N VAL A 113 -12.45 3.27 13.69
CA VAL A 113 -13.63 3.98 13.17
C VAL A 113 -14.88 3.54 13.89
N TYR A 114 -15.71 4.51 14.26
CA TYR A 114 -16.92 4.29 15.04
C TYR A 114 -18.17 4.80 14.32
N ASP A 115 -19.30 4.12 14.52
CA ASP A 115 -20.61 4.57 14.06
C ASP A 115 -21.20 5.66 14.97
N SER A 116 -22.43 6.10 14.67
CA SER A 116 -23.12 7.15 15.44
C SER A 116 -23.51 6.75 16.86
N ASN A 117 -23.40 5.46 17.22
CA ASN A 117 -23.65 4.93 18.55
C ASN A 117 -22.34 4.64 19.31
N ASP A 118 -21.22 5.17 18.82
CA ASP A 118 -19.87 4.95 19.35
C ASP A 118 -19.42 3.47 19.33
N HIS A 119 -20.01 2.65 18.46
CA HIS A 119 -19.53 1.28 18.27
C HIS A 119 -18.37 1.24 17.29
N LEU A 120 -17.28 0.56 17.67
CA LEU A 120 -16.15 0.29 16.77
C LEU A 120 -16.62 -0.59 15.61
N VAL A 121 -16.57 -0.07 14.39
CA VAL A 121 -17.01 -0.78 13.17
C VAL A 121 -15.83 -1.39 12.41
N GLU A 122 -14.66 -0.75 12.45
CA GLU A 122 -13.45 -1.25 11.82
C GLU A 122 -12.20 -0.57 12.38
N ASN A 123 -11.04 -1.21 12.20
CA ASN A 123 -9.76 -0.77 12.74
C ASN A 123 -8.59 -1.01 11.77
N PRO A 124 -8.68 -0.61 10.48
CA PRO A 124 -7.61 -0.87 9.53
C PRO A 124 -6.32 -0.11 9.87
N ASP A 125 -5.21 -0.72 9.47
CA ASP A 125 -3.88 -0.11 9.49
C ASP A 125 -3.25 -0.06 8.11
N LYS A 126 -2.23 0.79 7.97
CA LYS A 126 -1.41 0.89 6.77
C LYS A 126 0.01 1.32 7.11
N ASP A 127 0.96 0.58 6.58
CA ASP A 127 2.37 0.93 6.65
C ASP A 127 2.79 1.89 5.53
N SER A 128 3.78 2.73 5.84
CA SER A 128 4.59 3.40 4.84
C SER A 128 5.57 2.43 4.19
N LEU A 129 6.36 2.91 3.24
CA LEU A 129 7.57 2.17 2.85
C LEU A 129 8.54 2.10 4.03
N VAL A 130 9.19 0.95 4.19
CA VAL A 130 10.31 0.78 5.11
C VAL A 130 11.48 1.59 4.57
N THR A 131 12.05 2.46 5.40
CA THR A 131 13.19 3.32 5.07
C THR A 131 14.34 2.96 5.99
N TYR A 132 15.46 2.53 5.42
CA TYR A 132 16.71 2.37 6.16
C TYR A 132 17.41 3.73 6.25
N TYR A 133 17.79 4.12 7.46
CA TYR A 133 18.59 5.31 7.74
C TYR A 133 19.71 4.92 8.67
#